data_AF-A0A318I1L1-F1
#
_entry.id   AF-A0A318I1L1-F1
#
_cell.length_a   1.000
_cell.length_b   1.000
_cell.length_c   1.000
_cell.angle_alpha   90.00
_cell.angle_beta   90.00
_cell.angle_gamma   90.00
#
_symmetry.space_group_name_H-M   'P 1'
#
loop_
_entity.id
_entity.type
_entity.pdbx_description
1 polymer ?
#
loop_
_entity_poly.entity_id
_entity_poly.type
_entity_poly.pdbx_seq_one_letter_code
_entity_poly.pdbx_strand_id
1 'polypeptide(L)'
;MKKLFIFMVMALFSLVGYGQQQQSFKGYLYNEEYQVYLRINFYDNDVLPRGQELFGKLPGYLGSKRDTRLWLITDAKLNKDNEAKLAIINDYGSEDLEAKLEKDNDSIFTLKQGEGSHIKIVVDRKWVKLPKVMQFKVKKN
;
A
#
# COMPACT_ATOMS: atom_id res chain seq x y z
N MET A 1 18.40 19.69 48.73
CA MET A 1 17.02 19.25 48.44
C MET A 1 16.51 19.72 47.08
N LYS A 2 16.60 21.01 46.72
CA LYS A 2 16.12 21.53 45.40
C LYS A 2 16.80 20.90 44.17
N LYS A 3 18.09 20.54 44.26
CA LYS A 3 18.85 19.90 43.16
C LYS A 3 18.46 18.43 42.90
N LEU A 4 18.00 17.71 43.93
CA LEU A 4 17.49 16.34 43.79
C LEU A 4 16.14 16.31 43.07
N PHE A 5 15.30 17.32 43.32
CA PHE A 5 13.99 17.45 42.71
C PHE A 5 14.07 17.69 41.18
N ILE A 6 15.06 18.48 40.74
CA ILE A 6 15.30 18.76 39.32
C ILE A 6 15.75 17.50 38.56
N PHE A 7 16.56 16.64 39.18
CA PHE A 7 16.98 15.37 38.58
C PHE A 7 15.83 14.36 38.43
N MET A 8 14.90 14.34 39.39
CA MET A 8 13.72 13.47 39.34
C MET A 8 12.73 13.87 38.24
N VAL A 9 12.59 15.18 37.97
CA VAL A 9 11.72 15.69 36.90
C VAL A 9 12.29 15.40 35.50
N MET A 10 13.61 15.42 35.32
CA MET A 10 14.24 15.03 34.04
C MET A 10 14.12 13.52 33.74
N ALA A 11 14.14 12.68 34.76
CA ALA A 11 13.97 11.23 34.57
C ALA A 11 12.58 10.86 34.02
N LEU A 12 11.53 11.62 34.37
CA LEU A 12 10.16 11.38 33.93
C LEU A 12 9.91 11.70 32.44
N PHE A 13 10.72 12.55 31.80
CA PHE A 13 10.60 12.84 30.36
C PHE A 13 11.19 11.75 29.46
N SER A 14 12.01 10.84 29.99
CA SER A 14 12.66 9.79 29.20
C SER A 14 11.74 8.61 28.85
N LEU A 15 10.53 8.53 29.43
CA LEU A 15 9.59 7.43 29.24
C LEU A 15 8.51 7.69 28.18
N VAL A 16 8.47 8.88 27.56
CA VAL A 16 7.47 9.21 26.53
C VAL A 16 7.98 8.90 25.12
N GLY A 17 8.69 7.79 24.97
CA GLY A 17 9.00 7.20 23.67
C GLY A 17 7.91 6.22 23.28
N TYR A 18 6.67 6.68 23.12
CA TYR A 18 5.64 5.87 22.46
C TYR A 18 6.07 5.71 21.00
N GLY A 19 6.70 4.57 20.68
CA GLY A 19 6.88 4.17 19.29
C GLY A 19 5.49 4.12 18.66
N GLN A 20 5.18 5.05 17.76
CA GLN A 20 3.97 4.96 16.95
C GLN A 20 4.04 3.59 16.26
N GLN A 21 3.06 2.73 16.54
CA GLN A 21 2.93 1.47 15.84
C GLN A 21 2.74 1.80 14.35
N GLN A 22 3.80 1.65 13.57
CA GLN A 22 3.78 2.01 12.16
C GLN A 22 2.78 1.10 11.45
N GLN A 23 1.64 1.69 11.06
CA GLN A 23 0.62 1.03 10.24
C GLN A 23 1.26 0.64 8.91
N SER A 24 1.74 -0.60 8.85
CA SER A 24 2.63 -1.07 7.80
C SER A 24 1.95 -1.13 6.43
N PHE A 25 0.63 -1.34 6.40
CA PHE A 25 -0.16 -1.42 5.18
C PHE A 25 -0.98 -0.15 4.91
N LYS A 26 -0.35 1.01 5.10
CA LYS A 26 -0.94 2.33 4.83
C LYS A 26 0.11 3.24 4.18
N GLY A 27 -0.26 3.87 3.06
CA GLY A 27 0.58 4.87 2.40
C GLY A 27 0.66 4.74 0.88
N TYR A 28 1.74 5.29 0.33
CA TYR A 28 2.04 5.30 -1.10
C TYR A 28 3.31 4.48 -1.37
N LEU A 29 3.16 3.39 -2.13
CA LEU A 29 4.25 2.49 -2.50
C LEU A 29 4.50 2.64 -4.01
N TYR A 30 5.75 2.66 -4.46
CA TYR A 30 6.09 2.89 -5.86
C TYR A 30 7.09 1.86 -6.39
N ASN A 31 6.91 1.48 -7.66
CA ASN A 31 7.87 0.72 -8.43
C ASN A 31 8.36 1.61 -9.59
N GLU A 32 9.65 1.95 -9.60
CA GLU A 32 10.21 2.85 -10.62
C GLU A 32 10.38 2.18 -11.98
N GLU A 33 10.75 0.90 -12.00
CA GLU A 33 11.02 0.11 -13.21
C GLU A 33 9.80 0.08 -14.14
N TYR A 34 8.63 -0.22 -13.60
CA TYR A 34 7.37 -0.29 -14.33
C TYR A 34 6.55 1.01 -14.24
N GLN A 35 7.03 2.00 -13.49
CA GLN A 35 6.37 3.29 -13.26
C GLN A 35 4.92 3.15 -12.75
N VAL A 36 4.70 2.18 -11.86
CA VAL A 36 3.42 1.92 -11.20
C VAL A 36 3.50 2.23 -9.71
N TYR A 37 2.35 2.39 -9.08
CA TYR A 37 2.26 2.69 -7.66
C TYR A 37 1.01 2.07 -7.04
N LEU A 38 1.07 1.85 -5.73
CA LEU A 38 -0.05 1.49 -4.87
C LEU A 38 -0.38 2.65 -3.96
N ARG A 39 -1.65 3.00 -3.84
CA ARG A 39 -2.17 3.87 -2.78
C ARG A 39 -3.10 3.05 -1.91
N ILE A 40 -2.72 2.84 -0.65
CA ILE A 40 -3.39 1.86 0.23
C ILE A 40 -3.66 2.42 1.62
N ASN A 41 -4.75 1.94 2.21
CA ASN A 41 -5.04 2.01 3.64
C ASN A 41 -5.91 0.79 4.00
N PHE A 42 -5.27 -0.34 4.29
CA PHE A 42 -5.99 -1.60 4.58
C PHE A 42 -6.61 -1.64 5.99
N TYR A 43 -6.40 -0.60 6.80
CA TYR A 43 -6.96 -0.51 8.15
C TYR A 43 -8.32 0.21 8.12
N ASP A 44 -8.39 1.35 7.44
CA ASP A 44 -9.60 2.18 7.42
C ASP A 44 -10.43 2.00 6.13
N ASN A 45 -9.85 1.38 5.09
CA ASN A 45 -10.46 1.17 3.78
C ASN A 45 -11.07 2.44 3.17
N ASP A 46 -10.37 3.57 3.34
CA ASP A 46 -10.88 4.90 3.05
C ASP A 46 -10.23 5.57 1.81
N VAL A 47 -9.50 4.80 1.01
CA VAL A 47 -8.82 5.33 -0.16
C VAL A 47 -9.84 5.61 -1.26
N LEU A 48 -9.93 6.87 -1.68
CA LEU A 48 -10.68 7.27 -2.86
C LEU A 48 -9.82 7.08 -4.13
N PRO A 49 -10.25 6.24 -5.08
CA PRO A 49 -9.58 6.05 -6.35
C PRO A 49 -9.80 7.28 -7.24
N ARG A 50 -8.73 8.04 -7.46
CA ARG A 50 -8.79 9.33 -8.20
C ARG A 50 -9.23 9.08 -9.64
N GLY A 51 -10.26 9.78 -10.09
CA GLY A 51 -10.83 9.65 -11.43
C GLY A 51 -11.75 8.43 -11.60
N GLN A 52 -11.99 7.68 -10.52
CA GLN A 52 -12.86 6.50 -10.46
C GLN A 52 -13.75 6.56 -9.20
N GLU A 53 -14.19 7.76 -8.81
CA GLU A 53 -14.89 8.02 -7.55
C GLU A 53 -16.23 7.26 -7.40
N LEU A 54 -16.81 6.79 -8.51
CA LEU A 54 -18.02 5.97 -8.54
C LEU A 54 -17.90 4.69 -7.69
N PHE A 55 -16.69 4.14 -7.57
CA PHE A 55 -16.42 2.94 -6.77
C PHE A 55 -16.41 3.21 -5.25
N GLY A 56 -16.51 4.47 -4.84
CA GLY A 56 -16.50 4.85 -3.43
C GLY A 56 -15.14 4.64 -2.75
N LYS A 57 -15.16 4.43 -1.44
CA LYS A 57 -13.97 4.19 -0.63
C LYS A 57 -13.56 2.73 -0.71
N LEU A 58 -12.27 2.49 -0.93
CA LEU A 58 -11.67 1.18 -1.09
C LEU A 58 -10.44 1.00 -0.19
N PRO A 59 -10.00 -0.25 0.08
CA PRO A 59 -8.69 -0.54 0.65
C PRO A 59 -7.52 0.12 -0.10
N GLY A 60 -7.63 0.26 -1.42
CA GLY A 60 -6.62 0.92 -2.23
C GLY A 60 -6.75 0.66 -3.71
N TYR A 61 -5.70 0.99 -4.46
CA TYR A 61 -5.59 0.69 -5.88
C TYR A 61 -4.14 0.68 -6.35
N LEU A 62 -3.89 -0.03 -7.45
CA LEU A 62 -2.68 0.07 -8.25
C LEU A 62 -2.95 1.01 -9.45
N GLY A 63 -2.09 2.00 -9.63
CA GLY A 63 -2.14 2.92 -10.76
C GLY A 63 -0.81 2.97 -11.51
N SER A 64 -0.83 3.56 -12.72
CA SER A 64 0.37 3.86 -13.49
C SER A 64 0.61 5.37 -13.52
N LYS A 65 1.88 5.79 -13.62
CA LYS A 65 2.20 7.19 -13.94
C LYS A 65 1.87 7.56 -15.39
N ARG A 66 1.68 6.55 -16.26
CA ARG A 66 1.50 6.71 -17.71
C ARG A 66 0.03 6.69 -18.16
N ASP A 67 -0.85 6.14 -17.33
CA ASP A 67 -2.24 5.88 -17.68
C ASP A 67 -3.14 6.13 -16.47
N THR A 68 -4.37 6.60 -16.72
CA THR A 68 -5.32 6.93 -15.66
C THR A 68 -6.11 5.73 -15.17
N ARG A 69 -6.07 4.60 -15.89
CA ARG A 69 -6.78 3.39 -15.47
C ARG A 69 -6.18 2.81 -14.22
N LEU A 70 -7.05 2.23 -13.41
CA LEU A 70 -6.70 1.69 -12.11
C LEU A 70 -7.04 0.21 -12.02
N TRP A 71 -6.23 -0.51 -11.27
CA TRP A 71 -6.59 -1.80 -10.72
C TRP A 71 -7.02 -1.58 -9.26
N LEU A 72 -8.31 -1.72 -9.01
CA LEU A 72 -8.96 -1.41 -7.75
C LEU A 72 -8.80 -2.59 -6.78
N ILE A 73 -8.32 -2.33 -5.57
CA ILE A 73 -8.28 -3.33 -4.50
C ILE A 73 -9.64 -3.28 -3.80
N THR A 74 -10.48 -4.28 -4.01
CA THR A 74 -11.86 -4.33 -3.48
C THR A 74 -11.94 -4.94 -2.09
N ASP A 75 -11.00 -5.81 -1.74
CA ASP A 75 -10.90 -6.40 -0.42
C ASP A 75 -9.44 -6.59 -0.02
N ALA A 76 -9.15 -6.45 1.28
CA ALA A 76 -7.82 -6.62 1.85
C ALA A 76 -7.92 -7.30 3.22
N LYS A 77 -7.36 -8.51 3.33
CA LYS A 77 -7.33 -9.30 4.56
C LYS A 77 -5.90 -9.41 5.08
N LEU A 78 -5.66 -8.81 6.25
CA LEU A 78 -4.40 -8.94 6.97
C LEU A 78 -4.37 -10.29 7.69
N ASN A 79 -3.42 -11.16 7.32
CA ASN A 79 -3.36 -12.50 7.89
C ASN A 79 -2.28 -12.65 8.99
N LYS A 80 -1.22 -11.83 8.92
CA LYS A 80 -0.08 -11.75 9.86
C LYS A 80 0.55 -10.36 9.75
N ASP A 81 1.39 -9.94 10.70
CA ASP A 81 1.96 -8.57 10.78
C ASP A 81 2.67 -8.07 9.50
N ASN A 82 3.07 -8.97 8.59
CA ASN A 82 3.79 -8.66 7.36
C ASN A 82 3.09 -9.09 6.06
N GLU A 83 1.79 -9.43 6.09
CA GLU A 83 1.10 -9.92 4.88
C GLU A 83 -0.37 -9.50 4.77
N ALA A 84 -0.75 -9.05 3.57
CA ALA A 84 -2.14 -8.83 3.16
C ALA A 84 -2.51 -9.69 1.95
N LYS A 85 -3.65 -10.39 2.01
CA LYS A 85 -4.32 -10.98 0.83
C LYS A 85 -5.27 -9.95 0.24
N LEU A 86 -5.28 -9.84 -1.09
CA LEU A 86 -6.00 -8.82 -1.83
C LEU A 86 -6.94 -9.46 -2.86
N ALA A 87 -8.14 -8.92 -2.98
CA ALA A 87 -8.97 -9.08 -4.17
C ALA A 87 -8.84 -7.80 -5.01
N ILE A 88 -8.54 -7.95 -6.29
CA ILE A 88 -8.26 -6.82 -7.19
C ILE A 88 -9.07 -6.98 -8.46
N ILE A 89 -9.67 -5.89 -8.94
CA ILE A 89 -10.37 -5.84 -10.23
C ILE A 89 -9.82 -4.71 -11.10
N ASN A 90 -9.94 -4.80 -12.42
CA ASN A 90 -9.76 -3.62 -13.27
C ASN A 90 -10.93 -2.64 -13.10
N ASP A 91 -10.75 -1.41 -13.54
CA ASP A 91 -11.77 -0.36 -13.45
C ASP A 91 -12.98 -0.54 -14.37
N TYR A 92 -12.95 -1.55 -15.24
CA TYR A 92 -14.10 -2.00 -16.04
C TYR A 92 -14.88 -3.16 -15.37
N GLY A 93 -14.37 -3.74 -14.29
CA GLY A 93 -14.94 -4.91 -13.62
C GLY A 93 -14.91 -6.20 -14.44
N SER A 94 -14.17 -6.25 -15.56
CA SER A 94 -14.12 -7.38 -16.49
C SER A 94 -12.96 -8.35 -16.23
N GLU A 95 -11.99 -7.93 -15.44
CA GLU A 95 -10.84 -8.73 -15.03
C GLU A 95 -10.69 -8.63 -13.52
N ASP A 96 -10.49 -9.77 -12.87
CA ASP A 96 -10.23 -9.89 -11.45
C ASP A 96 -9.04 -10.82 -11.17
N LEU A 97 -8.38 -10.63 -10.03
CA LEU A 97 -7.36 -11.52 -9.51
C LEU A 97 -7.30 -11.50 -7.99
N GLU A 98 -6.79 -12.60 -7.44
CA GLU A 98 -6.26 -12.62 -6.08
C GLU A 98 -4.77 -12.24 -6.10
N ALA A 99 -4.33 -11.51 -5.09
CA ALA A 99 -2.93 -11.14 -4.93
C ALA A 99 -2.52 -11.13 -3.47
N LYS A 100 -1.21 -11.05 -3.25
CA LYS A 100 -0.62 -10.95 -1.92
C LYS A 100 0.38 -9.81 -1.87
N LEU A 101 0.28 -8.95 -0.86
CA LEU A 101 1.26 -7.91 -0.57
C LEU A 101 2.01 -8.29 0.71
N GLU A 102 3.31 -8.53 0.59
CA GLU A 102 4.20 -8.85 1.69
C GLU A 102 5.04 -7.62 2.05
N LYS A 103 5.22 -7.37 3.35
CA LYS A 103 6.20 -6.41 3.85
C LYS A 103 7.53 -7.14 4.04
N ASP A 104 8.51 -6.83 3.19
CA ASP A 104 9.86 -7.41 3.31
C ASP A 104 10.65 -6.70 4.41
N ASN A 105 10.49 -5.37 4.51
CA ASN A 105 11.01 -4.52 5.57
C ASN A 105 10.23 -3.19 5.62
N ASP A 106 10.63 -2.25 6.49
CA ASP A 106 9.93 -0.97 6.68
C ASP A 106 9.83 -0.08 5.43
N SER A 107 10.62 -0.37 4.40
CA SER A 107 10.69 0.43 3.17
C SER A 107 10.37 -0.34 1.90
N ILE A 108 10.27 -1.67 1.95
CA ILE A 108 10.11 -2.54 0.77
C ILE A 108 8.93 -3.49 0.97
N PHE A 109 8.09 -3.56 -0.05
CA PHE A 109 6.95 -4.44 -0.14
C PHE A 109 7.01 -5.24 -1.44
N THR A 110 6.62 -6.51 -1.41
CA THR A 110 6.53 -7.36 -2.59
C THR A 110 5.07 -7.68 -2.89
N LEU A 111 4.59 -7.27 -4.06
CA LEU A 111 3.28 -7.67 -4.60
C LEU A 111 3.45 -8.94 -5.44
N LYS A 112 2.69 -9.99 -5.12
CA LYS A 112 2.61 -11.25 -5.86
C LYS A 112 1.20 -11.43 -6.41
N GLN A 113 1.06 -11.45 -7.73
CA GLN A 113 -0.18 -11.80 -8.43
C GLN A 113 -0.40 -13.31 -8.32
N GLY A 114 -1.57 -13.72 -7.83
CA GLY A 114 -1.97 -15.10 -7.64
C GLY A 114 -2.78 -15.63 -8.81
N GLU A 115 -3.96 -16.16 -8.48
CA GLU A 115 -4.95 -16.70 -9.41
C GLU A 115 -5.78 -15.59 -10.05
N GLY A 116 -6.28 -15.85 -11.26
CA GLY A 116 -7.06 -14.88 -12.04
C GLY A 116 -6.26 -14.17 -13.13
N SER A 117 -6.67 -12.95 -13.42
CA SER A 117 -6.18 -12.14 -14.54
C SER A 117 -4.77 -11.59 -14.31
N HIS A 118 -4.03 -11.38 -15.39
CA HIS A 118 -2.76 -10.65 -15.32
C HIS A 118 -3.01 -9.15 -15.27
N ILE A 119 -2.42 -8.47 -14.30
CA ILE A 119 -2.42 -7.01 -14.26
C ILE A 119 -1.75 -6.47 -15.52
N LYS A 120 -2.48 -5.62 -16.25
CA LYS A 120 -2.00 -4.92 -17.44
C LYS A 120 -2.15 -3.43 -17.27
N ILE A 121 -1.21 -2.69 -17.84
CA ILE A 121 -1.26 -1.23 -17.96
C ILE A 121 -1.13 -0.83 -19.42
N VAL A 122 -1.52 0.40 -19.73
CA VAL A 122 -1.27 0.97 -21.05
C VAL A 122 0.08 1.68 -21.06
N VAL A 123 0.96 1.28 -21.99
CA VAL A 123 2.23 1.93 -22.28
C VAL A 123 2.28 2.17 -23.79
N ASP A 124 2.48 3.42 -24.21
CA ASP A 124 2.54 3.80 -25.62
C ASP A 124 1.37 3.27 -26.46
N ARG A 125 0.15 3.41 -25.92
CA ARG A 125 -1.11 2.94 -26.53
C ARG A 125 -1.23 1.41 -26.68
N LYS A 126 -0.42 0.63 -25.99
CA LYS A 126 -0.47 -0.83 -25.99
C LYS A 126 -0.65 -1.39 -24.58
N TRP A 127 -1.39 -2.49 -24.48
CA TRP A 127 -1.52 -3.26 -23.25
C TRP A 127 -0.25 -4.03 -22.96
N VAL A 128 0.38 -3.74 -21.82
CA VAL A 128 1.60 -4.42 -21.35
C VAL A 128 1.28 -5.15 -20.05
N LYS A 129 1.59 -6.44 -20.01
CA LYS A 129 1.48 -7.26 -18.80
C LYS A 129 2.59 -6.89 -17.81
N LEU A 130 2.23 -6.65 -16.56
CA LEU A 130 3.19 -6.52 -15.48
C LEU A 130 3.68 -7.90 -15.03
N PRO A 131 4.92 -8.02 -14.51
CA PRO A 131 5.40 -9.28 -13.97
C PRO A 131 4.57 -9.70 -12.76
N LYS A 132 4.46 -11.02 -12.55
CA LYS A 132 3.67 -11.59 -11.45
C LYS A 132 4.22 -11.22 -10.07
N VAL A 133 5.49 -10.85 -9.96
CA VAL A 133 6.13 -10.43 -8.71
C VAL A 133 6.78 -9.08 -8.95
N MET A 134 6.46 -8.10 -8.10
CA MET A 134 7.01 -6.74 -8.18
C MET A 134 7.35 -6.22 -6.80
N GLN A 135 8.51 -5.59 -6.67
CA GLN A 135 8.90 -4.87 -5.46
C GLN A 135 8.49 -3.41 -5.54
N PHE A 136 7.97 -2.88 -4.44
CA PHE A 136 7.59 -1.50 -4.26
C PHE A 136 8.37 -0.91 -3.09
N LYS A 137 8.77 0.34 -3.23
CA LYS A 137 9.39 1.12 -2.16
C LYS A 137 8.35 2.06 -1.54
N VAL A 138 8.45 2.30 -0.24
CA VAL A 138 7.66 3.36 0.41
C VAL A 138 8.15 4.71 -0.09
N LYS A 139 7.25 5.54 -0.62
CA LYS A 139 7.61 6.93 -0.96
C LYS A 139 7.65 7.73 0.35
N LYS A 140 8.86 8.08 0.80
CA LYS A 140 9.02 9.09 1.86
C LYS A 140 8.63 10.44 1.26
N ASN A 141 7.68 11.11 1.90
CA ASN A 141 7.35 12.50 1.58
C ASN A 141 8.50 13.42 2.00
#